data_AF-A0A1D2M120-F1
#
_entry.id   AF-A0A1D2M120-F1
#
_cell.length_a   1.000
_cell.length_b   1.000
_cell.length_c   1.000
_cell.angle_alpha   90.00
_cell.angle_beta   90.00
_cell.angle_gamma   90.00
#
_symmetry.space_group_name_H-M   'P 1'
#
loop_
_entity.id
_entity.type
_entity.pdbx_description
1 polymer ?
#
loop_
_entity_poly.entity_id
_entity_poly.type
_entity_poly.pdbx_seq_one_letter_code
_entity_poly.pdbx_strand_id
1 'polypeptide(L)'
;MSLELRRQLVEMFSSDIVTERFKLPDVVFGSFVAEIGFRPAFNALDMQLGTLAVLEEPDEGKTAEHKFLNAVNFLNVLDGGAHKYGMEKAKQMLKQLNTQVKMMVEMKLVRKWDPFYSSN
;
A
#
# COMPACT_ATOMS: atom_id res chain seq x y z
N MET A 1 18.67 6.22 -3.97
CA MET A 1 18.33 6.86 -5.27
C MET A 1 18.80 8.30 -5.24
N SER A 2 19.58 8.73 -6.25
CA SER A 2 20.03 10.13 -6.39
C SER A 2 18.86 11.06 -6.69
N LEU A 3 18.99 12.35 -6.34
CA LEU A 3 17.95 13.37 -6.58
C LEU A 3 17.57 13.47 -8.05
N GLU A 4 18.57 13.43 -8.93
CA GLU A 4 18.38 13.47 -10.38
C GLU A 4 17.50 12.32 -10.87
N LEU A 5 17.79 11.10 -10.42
CA LEU A 5 17.01 9.93 -10.79
C LEU A 5 15.57 10.01 -10.23
N ARG A 6 15.35 10.63 -9.06
CA ARG A 6 13.98 10.85 -8.54
C ARG A 6 13.17 11.78 -9.44
N ARG A 7 13.78 12.84 -9.95
CA ARG A 7 13.11 13.82 -10.84
C ARG A 7 12.77 13.19 -12.18
N GLN A 8 13.74 12.53 -12.80
CA GLN A 8 13.55 11.82 -14.07
C GLN A 8 12.46 10.74 -13.98
N LEU A 9 12.37 10.05 -12.83
CA LEU A 9 11.33 9.05 -12.61
C LEU A 9 9.93 9.68 -12.61
N VAL A 10 9.73 10.80 -11.90
CA VAL A 10 8.44 11.50 -11.89
C VAL A 10 8.07 12.00 -13.28
N GLU A 11 9.01 12.57 -14.02
CA GLU A 11 8.80 13.03 -15.40
C GLU A 11 8.42 11.87 -16.33
N MET A 12 9.09 10.72 -16.22
CA MET A 12 8.78 9.53 -17.02
C MET A 12 7.36 9.03 -16.76
N PHE A 13 6.94 8.90 -15.50
CA PHE A 13 5.59 8.45 -15.16
C PHE A 13 4.50 9.46 -15.53
N SER A 14 4.86 10.74 -15.65
CA SER A 14 3.95 11.80 -16.10
C SER A 14 3.90 11.95 -17.62
N SER A 15 4.73 11.22 -18.36
CA SER A 15 4.79 11.32 -19.82
C SER A 15 3.61 10.63 -20.50
N ASP A 16 3.21 11.16 -21.66
CA ASP A 16 2.16 10.60 -22.53
C ASP A 16 2.45 9.15 -22.94
N ILE A 17 3.72 8.75 -22.95
CA ILE A 17 4.11 7.37 -23.23
C ILE A 17 3.54 6.43 -22.15
N VAL A 18 3.64 6.78 -20.87
CA VAL A 18 3.14 5.91 -19.79
C VAL A 18 1.61 5.97 -19.71
N THR A 19 1.03 7.17 -19.80
CA THR A 19 -0.41 7.35 -19.62
C THR A 19 -1.21 6.81 -20.81
N GLU A 20 -0.80 7.12 -22.05
CA GLU A 20 -1.56 6.76 -23.25
C GLU A 20 -1.11 5.43 -23.85
N ARG A 21 0.20 5.24 -24.06
CA ARG A 21 0.70 4.04 -24.76
C ARG A 21 0.63 2.79 -23.89
N PHE A 22 0.93 2.91 -22.60
CA PHE A 22 0.80 1.81 -21.64
C PHE A 22 -0.57 1.75 -20.95
N LYS A 23 -1.48 2.68 -21.27
CA LYS A 23 -2.85 2.75 -20.74
C LYS A 23 -2.89 2.82 -19.21
N LEU A 24 -2.04 3.67 -18.63
CA LEU A 24 -1.97 3.94 -17.19
C LEU A 24 -2.25 5.42 -16.88
N PRO A 25 -3.45 5.94 -17.23
CA PRO A 25 -3.75 7.36 -17.09
C PRO A 25 -3.74 7.84 -15.64
N ASP A 26 -4.13 6.96 -14.70
CA ASP A 26 -4.32 7.32 -13.28
C ASP A 26 -3.11 7.00 -12.40
N VAL A 27 -1.94 6.72 -13.00
CA VAL A 27 -0.72 6.42 -12.23
C VAL A 27 -0.18 7.65 -11.50
N VAL A 28 -0.42 8.84 -12.05
CA VAL A 28 -0.14 10.13 -11.40
C VAL A 28 -1.47 10.73 -10.96
N PHE A 29 -1.62 10.92 -9.65
CA PHE A 29 -2.82 11.51 -9.06
C PHE A 29 -2.43 12.47 -7.93
N GLY A 30 -3.36 13.36 -7.58
CA GLY A 30 -3.16 14.31 -6.48
C GLY A 30 -3.14 13.59 -5.13
N SER A 31 -2.11 13.85 -4.32
CA SER A 31 -2.02 13.37 -2.94
C SER A 31 -1.53 14.48 -2.01
N PHE A 32 -1.62 14.24 -0.70
CA PHE A 32 -1.13 15.13 0.34
C PHE A 32 0.16 14.57 0.94
N VAL A 33 1.09 15.48 1.23
CA VAL A 33 2.37 15.16 1.87
C VAL A 33 2.49 15.97 3.16
N ALA A 34 2.83 15.29 4.25
CA ALA A 34 3.09 15.92 5.54
C ALA A 34 4.58 15.86 5.88
N GLU A 35 5.16 17.01 6.19
CA GLU A 35 6.55 17.13 6.66
C GLU A 35 6.54 17.49 8.14
N ILE A 36 7.21 16.68 8.97
CA ILE A 36 7.27 16.88 10.42
C ILE A 36 8.73 17.09 10.82
N GLY A 37 9.13 18.37 10.88
CA GLY A 37 10.50 18.76 11.19
C GLY A 37 11.49 18.23 10.15
N PHE A 38 12.64 17.71 10.60
CA PHE A 38 13.69 17.14 9.72
C PHE A 38 13.48 15.66 9.37
N ARG A 39 12.28 15.11 9.62
CA ARG A 39 11.97 13.71 9.29
C ARG A 39 11.61 13.56 7.82
N PRO A 40 11.71 12.34 7.25
CA PRO A 40 11.19 12.07 5.91
C PRO A 40 9.74 12.49 5.77
N ALA A 41 9.38 13.02 4.62
CA ALA A 41 8.00 13.40 4.30
C ALA A 41 7.11 12.15 4.19
N PHE A 42 5.87 12.25 4.67
CA PHE A 42 4.89 11.18 4.66
C PHE A 42 3.80 11.45 3.64
N ASN A 43 3.53 10.50 2.74
CA ASN A 43 2.40 10.59 1.82
C ASN A 43 1.12 10.08 2.51
N ALA A 44 -0.02 10.72 2.25
CA ALA A 44 -1.32 10.30 2.74
C ALA A 44 -1.63 8.82 2.42
N LEU A 45 -1.26 8.34 1.23
CA LEU A 45 -1.49 6.94 0.85
C LEU A 45 -0.63 5.97 1.69
N ASP A 46 0.62 6.33 2.01
CA ASP A 46 1.49 5.51 2.86
C ASP A 46 0.88 5.36 4.25
N MET A 47 0.38 6.46 4.82
CA MET A 47 -0.32 6.47 6.11
C MET A 47 -1.57 5.60 6.07
N GLN A 48 -2.38 5.70 5.02
CA GLN A 48 -3.58 4.88 4.86
C GLN A 48 -3.26 3.38 4.81
N LEU A 49 -2.30 2.99 3.96
CA LEU A 49 -1.91 1.59 3.78
C LEU A 49 -1.30 1.00 5.06
N GLY A 50 -0.46 1.77 5.75
CA GLY A 50 0.09 1.37 7.05
C GLY A 50 -0.98 1.17 8.12
N THR A 51 -1.94 2.09 8.20
CA THR A 51 -3.06 2.01 9.14
C THR A 51 -3.91 0.76 8.88
N LEU A 52 -4.26 0.51 7.62
CA LEU A 52 -5.05 -0.65 7.21
C LEU A 52 -4.32 -1.96 7.55
N ALA A 53 -3.02 -2.03 7.28
CA ALA A 53 -2.25 -3.24 7.54
C ALA A 53 -2.12 -3.59 9.04
N VAL A 54 -2.08 -2.57 9.91
CA VAL A 54 -2.06 -2.79 11.36
C VAL A 54 -3.45 -3.19 11.88
N LEU A 55 -4.50 -2.59 11.33
CA LEU A 55 -5.88 -2.86 11.72
C LEU A 55 -6.31 -4.29 11.34
N GLU A 56 -5.97 -4.71 10.12
CA GLU A 56 -6.35 -6.00 9.54
C GLU A 56 -5.31 -7.11 9.80
N GLU A 57 -4.37 -6.87 10.72
CA GLU A 57 -3.33 -7.85 11.02
C GLU A 57 -3.97 -9.17 11.51
N PRO A 58 -3.66 -10.32 10.88
CA PRO A 58 -4.13 -11.63 11.32
C PRO A 58 -3.32 -12.08 12.53
N ASP A 59 -3.67 -11.53 13.70
CA ASP A 59 -3.16 -11.93 15.01
C ASP A 59 -4.33 -12.44 15.85
N GLU A 60 -4.34 -13.74 16.10
CA GLU A 60 -5.35 -14.44 16.91
C GLU A 60 -5.27 -14.07 18.40
N GLY A 61 -4.13 -13.53 18.84
CA GLY A 61 -3.92 -13.12 20.24
C GLY A 61 -4.41 -11.72 20.56
N LYS A 62 -4.83 -10.93 19.56
CA LYS A 62 -5.27 -9.54 19.76
C LYS A 62 -6.74 -9.37 19.40
N THR A 63 -7.49 -8.76 20.31
CA THR A 63 -8.87 -8.35 20.06
C THR A 63 -8.93 -7.19 19.05
N ALA A 64 -10.10 -6.94 18.48
CA ALA A 64 -10.31 -5.86 17.53
C ALA A 64 -9.98 -4.47 18.13
N GLU A 65 -10.30 -4.27 19.41
CA GLU A 65 -10.00 -3.05 20.15
C GLU A 65 -8.49 -2.83 20.28
N HIS A 66 -7.72 -3.89 20.53
CA HIS A 66 -6.27 -3.80 20.56
C HIS A 66 -5.68 -3.46 19.18
N LYS A 67 -6.23 -4.01 18.09
CA LYS A 67 -5.79 -3.67 16.73
C LYS A 67 -6.12 -2.22 16.37
N PHE A 68 -7.30 -1.75 16.77
CA PHE A 68 -7.68 -0.34 16.63
C PHE A 68 -6.73 0.60 17.38
N LEU A 69 -6.41 0.30 18.64
CA LEU A 69 -5.45 1.10 19.41
C LEU A 69 -4.05 1.09 18.78
N ASN A 70 -3.61 -0.05 18.25
CA ASN A 70 -2.33 -0.12 17.52
C ASN A 70 -2.35 0.73 16.23
N ALA A 71 -3.46 0.74 15.51
CA ALA A 71 -3.63 1.57 14.32
C ALA A 71 -3.62 3.07 14.67
N VAL A 72 -4.25 3.47 15.77
CA VAL A 72 -4.20 4.86 16.28
C VAL A 72 -2.77 5.22 16.71
N ASN A 73 -2.06 4.32 17.38
CA ASN A 73 -0.65 4.52 17.74
C ASN A 73 0.26 4.66 16.52
N PHE A 74 -0.01 3.91 15.44
CA PHE A 74 0.73 4.04 14.19
C PHE A 74 0.59 5.44 13.54
N LEU A 75 -0.58 6.08 13.67
CA LEU A 75 -0.80 7.45 13.19
C LEU A 75 0.01 8.48 13.99
N ASN A 76 0.50 8.13 15.18
CA ASN A 76 1.42 8.97 15.92
C ASN A 76 2.85 8.86 15.36
N VAL A 77 3.15 9.72 14.39
CA VAL A 77 4.43 9.75 13.67
C VAL A 77 5.64 10.08 14.58
N LEU A 78 5.40 10.57 15.80
CA LEU A 78 6.46 10.79 16.78
C LEU A 78 7.06 9.46 17.25
N ASP A 79 6.24 8.42 17.38
CA ASP A 79 6.68 7.06 17.67
C ASP A 79 7.20 6.38 16.40
N GLY A 80 8.51 6.54 16.18
CA GLY A 80 9.19 5.93 15.04
C GLY A 80 9.17 4.39 15.04
N GLY A 81 8.96 3.75 16.21
CA GLY A 81 8.90 2.30 16.33
C GLY A 81 7.59 1.75 15.79
N ALA A 82 6.46 2.25 16.31
CA ALA A 82 5.13 1.88 15.84
C ALA A 82 4.94 2.21 14.36
N HIS A 83 5.43 3.37 13.93
CA HIS A 83 5.31 3.79 12.53
C HIS A 83 6.08 2.87 11.56
N LYS A 84 7.34 2.54 11.88
CA LYS A 84 8.13 1.62 11.06
C LYS A 84 7.49 0.23 11.00
N TYR A 85 6.94 -0.26 12.11
CA TYR A 85 6.23 -1.53 12.17
C TYR A 85 5.05 -1.57 11.20
N GLY A 86 4.16 -0.56 11.23
CA GLY A 86 3.00 -0.50 10.34
C GLY A 86 3.38 -0.44 8.86
N MET A 87 4.45 0.29 8.51
CA MET A 87 4.95 0.35 7.13
C MET A 87 5.47 -0.99 6.62
N GLU A 88 6.20 -1.74 7.46
CA GLU A 88 6.67 -3.07 7.07
C GLU A 88 5.52 -4.06 6.92
N LYS A 89 4.49 -3.97 7.78
CA LYS A 89 3.27 -4.78 7.65
C LYS A 89 2.51 -4.49 6.36
N ALA A 90 2.38 -3.22 5.97
CA ALA A 90 1.75 -2.85 4.70
C ALA A 90 2.49 -3.44 3.48
N LYS A 91 3.83 -3.35 3.46
CA LYS A 91 4.64 -3.96 2.39
C LYS A 91 4.46 -5.47 2.34
N GLN A 92 4.47 -6.13 3.50
CA GLN A 92 4.27 -7.57 3.59
C GLN A 92 2.89 -7.97 3.05
N MET A 93 1.84 -7.26 3.46
CA MET A 93 0.47 -7.48 3.00
C MET A 93 0.36 -7.36 1.48
N LEU A 94 0.86 -6.27 0.89
CA LEU A 94 0.83 -6.05 -0.57
C LEU A 94 1.61 -7.13 -1.34
N LYS A 95 2.77 -7.54 -0.81
CA LYS A 95 3.59 -8.61 -1.43
C LYS A 95 2.87 -9.96 -1.40
N GLN A 96 2.26 -10.30 -0.26
CA GLN A 96 1.52 -11.55 -0.09
C GLN A 96 0.28 -11.58 -0.99
N LEU A 97 -0.49 -10.47 -1.03
CA LEU A 97 -1.66 -10.34 -1.90
C LEU A 97 -1.28 -10.53 -3.38
N ASN A 98 -0.23 -9.84 -3.85
CA ASN A 98 0.22 -10.00 -5.24
C ASN A 98 0.65 -11.45 -5.54
N THR A 99 1.31 -12.11 -4.59
CA THR A 99 1.71 -13.52 -4.75
C THR A 99 0.49 -14.43 -4.84
N GLN A 100 -0.49 -14.24 -3.96
CA GLN A 100 -1.72 -15.02 -3.95
C GLN A 100 -2.55 -14.82 -5.21
N VAL A 101 -2.72 -13.59 -5.67
CA VAL A 101 -3.44 -13.28 -6.92
C VAL A 101 -2.76 -13.94 -8.11
N LYS A 102 -1.43 -13.83 -8.24
CA LYS A 102 -0.68 -14.50 -9.33
C LYS A 102 -0.91 -16.02 -9.31
N MET A 103 -0.76 -16.63 -8.15
CA MET A 103 -1.00 -18.08 -7.97
C MET A 103 -2.42 -18.48 -8.38
N MET A 104 -3.45 -17.74 -7.95
CA MET A 104 -4.85 -18.02 -8.30
C MET A 104 -5.13 -17.93 -9.80
N VAL A 105 -4.53 -16.94 -10.47
CA VAL A 105 -4.67 -16.73 -11.91
C VAL A 105 -3.95 -17.82 -12.69
N GLU A 106 -2.70 -18.14 -12.33
CA GLU A 106 -1.88 -19.17 -12.99
C GLU A 106 -2.51 -20.57 -12.87
N MET A 107 -3.05 -20.89 -11.69
CA MET A 107 -3.76 -22.15 -11.44
C MET A 107 -5.18 -22.18 -12.02
N LYS A 108 -5.67 -21.08 -12.63
CA LYS A 108 -7.05 -20.95 -13.16
C LYS A 108 -8.12 -21.31 -12.11
N LEU A 109 -7.89 -20.91 -10.85
CA LEU A 109 -8.82 -21.19 -9.76
C LEU A 109 -10.08 -20.32 -9.84
N VAL A 110 -9.98 -19.14 -10.47
CA VAL A 110 -11.11 -18.22 -10.65
C VAL A 110 -12.01 -18.73 -11.77
N ARG A 111 -13.22 -19.19 -11.42
CA ARG A 111 -14.23 -19.68 -12.36
C ARG A 111 -15.46 -18.79 -12.33
N LYS A 112 -16.06 -18.58 -13.50
CA LYS A 112 -17.35 -17.89 -13.61
C LYS A 112 -18.46 -18.86 -13.21
N TRP A 113 -19.21 -18.51 -12.18
CA TRP A 113 -20.42 -19.21 -11.74
C TRP A 113 -21.56 -18.19 -11.75
N ASP A 114 -22.24 -18.05 -12.90
CA ASP A 114 -23.21 -16.97 -13.12
C ASP A 114 -24.20 -16.87 -11.94
N PRO A 115 -24.34 -15.72 -11.24
CA PRO A 115 -23.90 -14.36 -11.58
C PRO A 115 -22.57 -13.87 -10.94
N PHE A 116 -21.78 -14.74 -10.31
CA PHE A 116 -20.56 -14.37 -9.58
C PHE A 116 -19.31 -15.10 -10.10
N TYR A 117 -18.15 -14.68 -9.63
CA TYR A 117 -16.92 -15.47 -9.75
C TYR A 117 -16.67 -16.18 -8.42
N SER A 118 -16.28 -17.45 -8.48
CA SER A 118 -15.86 -18.21 -7.31
C SER A 118 -14.49 -18.82 -7.55
N SER A 119 -13.66 -18.84 -6.51
CA SER A 119 -12.58 -19.83 -6.42
C SER A 119 -13.18 -21.16 -5.98
N ASN A 120 -12.72 -22.27 -6.57
CA ASN A 120 -13.00 -23.62 -6.04
C ASN A 120 -12.36 -23.81 -4.66
#